data_AF-A0A1W4X6M6-F1
#
_entry.id   AF-A0A1W4X6M6-F1
#
_cell.length_a   1.000
_cell.length_b   1.000
_cell.length_c   1.000
_cell.angle_alpha   90.00
_cell.angle_beta   90.00
_cell.angle_gamma   90.00
#
_symmetry.space_group_name_H-M   'P 1'
#
loop_
_entity.id
_entity.type
_entity.pdbx_description
1 polymer ?
#
loop_
_entity_poly.entity_id
_entity_poly.type
_entity_poly.pdbx_seq_one_letter_code
_entity_poly.pdbx_strand_id
1 'polypeptide(L)'
;MNESFRNRVYYAARDGMAMTFYTILSDKNKNDVNQLLNQSVVEEDGQRCTPLIVASRYGHEKVVKMILSRFNPDLECEGTVKFDGYVIEGASALWCAAGAGHLNVVKTLVKAGADVNHPTRTNSTPLRAACFDGRLDIVKYLTDHSADIHIANKYNNTCLMIAAYKGHLDIVSFLLENGANPNEQAHCGATALHFAAECGHVSIVKELLKYNAKFSKNEVGMTALKAAAERTRADVVECLLERPEITKEERIEALELLGASFANDKDSYCLEQAYKFLYKSMELRYSDPDNIIKKKLGPPIPAYENWVECQTLAELVAIKNNQNALHMESLTIRERILGRHNSEVPHSVIFRGAVFADNARFDRCIQLWMHALELRQLNRISVVKDLLRFAQVFSQMLYVGVDLPISNVIHVLNAAITELHRNRERMKAPGPETVLLFIILELFDPCFLEELEGNLTTTLYLLTILTKLLNKCSEQEKFSINKMVFTLNQLQLALRDGQTLLHLACNPETPVDDFHTNDICKFPCANTSKLLIQCGADVNAMDAERNTPLHVIVNYHKPLSDFKTLHSIITCLTEAGAHTDCVNSRGETPLDSSATGP
;
A
#
# COMPACT_ATOMS: atom_id res chain seq x y z
N MET A 1 -26.35 32.43 -3.20
CA MET A 1 -25.15 33.26 -2.95
C MET A 1 -24.13 32.94 -4.04
N ASN A 2 -23.45 33.94 -4.62
CA ASN A 2 -22.59 33.77 -5.81
C ASN A 2 -21.28 33.05 -5.46
N GLU A 3 -20.93 31.97 -6.17
CA GLU A 3 -19.72 31.15 -5.99
C GLU A 3 -18.42 31.97 -6.02
N SER A 4 -18.38 33.00 -6.87
CA SER A 4 -17.27 33.96 -6.93
C SER A 4 -17.00 34.65 -5.59
N PHE A 5 -18.04 34.93 -4.80
CA PHE A 5 -17.92 35.66 -3.54
C PHE A 5 -17.36 34.78 -2.42
N ARG A 6 -17.81 33.52 -2.36
CA ARG A 6 -17.29 32.49 -1.43
C ARG A 6 -15.79 32.27 -1.64
N ASN A 7 -15.37 32.13 -2.89
CA ASN A 7 -13.96 31.92 -3.23
C ASN A 7 -13.10 33.12 -2.82
N ARG A 8 -13.60 34.36 -2.98
CA ARG A 8 -12.86 35.57 -2.53
C ARG A 8 -12.65 35.61 -1.01
N VAL A 9 -13.65 35.24 -0.21
CA VAL A 9 -13.51 35.14 1.26
C VAL A 9 -12.47 34.07 1.62
N TYR A 10 -12.59 32.90 1.00
CA TYR A 10 -11.69 31.77 1.24
C TYR A 10 -10.23 32.12 0.91
N TYR A 11 -9.96 32.63 -0.30
CA TYR A 11 -8.59 32.97 -0.71
C TYR A 11 -8.02 34.15 0.07
N ALA A 12 -8.84 35.13 0.47
CA ALA A 12 -8.38 36.19 1.36
C ALA A 12 -7.95 35.65 2.74
N ALA A 13 -8.61 34.59 3.24
CA ALA A 13 -8.21 33.92 4.46
C ALA A 13 -6.96 33.06 4.28
N ARG A 14 -6.91 32.27 3.19
CA ARG A 14 -5.78 31.41 2.80
C ARG A 14 -4.49 32.20 2.59
N ASP A 15 -4.58 33.39 2.02
CA ASP A 15 -3.41 34.19 1.66
C ASP A 15 -3.08 35.25 2.73
N GLY A 16 -3.75 35.20 3.89
CA GLY A 16 -3.45 36.08 5.02
C GLY A 16 -3.89 37.55 4.85
N MET A 17 -4.77 37.84 3.88
CA MET A 17 -5.22 39.19 3.53
C MET A 17 -6.28 39.73 4.49
N ALA A 18 -5.91 39.98 5.75
CA ALA A 18 -6.84 40.35 6.81
C ALA A 18 -7.73 41.57 6.48
N MET A 19 -7.17 42.64 5.90
CA MET A 19 -7.98 43.82 5.54
C MET A 19 -8.99 43.51 4.44
N THR A 20 -8.55 42.84 3.37
CA THR A 20 -9.42 42.40 2.27
C THR A 20 -10.54 41.51 2.80
N PHE A 21 -10.20 40.52 3.63
CA PHE A 21 -11.16 39.62 4.26
C PHE A 21 -12.20 40.39 5.11
N TYR A 22 -11.76 41.36 5.92
CA TYR A 22 -12.67 42.21 6.69
C TYR A 22 -13.63 42.99 5.79
N THR A 23 -13.10 43.69 4.78
CA THR A 23 -13.90 44.52 3.88
C THR A 23 -14.94 43.72 3.08
N ILE A 24 -14.65 42.44 2.79
CA ILE A 24 -15.58 41.55 2.08
C ILE A 24 -16.77 41.17 2.98
N LEU A 25 -16.58 41.11 4.30
CA LEU A 25 -17.56 40.64 5.27
C LEU A 25 -18.25 41.76 6.08
N SER A 26 -17.63 42.95 6.21
CA SER A 26 -18.11 44.03 7.09
C SER A 26 -19.52 44.53 6.76
N ASP A 27 -19.87 44.53 5.47
CA ASP A 27 -21.13 45.13 4.99
C ASP A 27 -22.26 44.09 4.85
N LYS A 28 -22.04 42.86 5.34
CA LYS A 28 -23.00 41.75 5.25
C LYS A 28 -23.78 41.55 6.54
N ASN A 29 -24.98 40.99 6.41
CA ASN A 29 -25.74 40.56 7.57
C ASN A 29 -25.07 39.33 8.25
N LYS A 30 -25.40 39.12 9.52
CA LYS A 30 -24.78 38.05 10.34
C LYS A 30 -24.98 36.64 9.77
N ASN A 31 -26.14 36.36 9.17
CA ASN A 31 -26.45 35.03 8.64
C ASN A 31 -25.58 34.71 7.41
N ASP A 32 -25.41 35.68 6.51
CA ASP A 32 -24.57 35.54 5.32
C ASP A 32 -23.10 35.35 5.71
N VAL A 33 -22.63 36.07 6.73
CA VAL A 33 -21.27 35.92 7.24
C VAL A 33 -21.07 34.53 7.84
N ASN A 34 -21.99 34.05 8.69
CA ASN A 34 -21.91 32.71 9.26
C ASN A 34 -21.90 31.63 8.17
N GLN A 35 -22.72 31.77 7.13
CA GLN A 35 -22.72 30.84 6.01
C GLN A 35 -21.38 30.86 5.26
N LEU A 36 -20.82 32.03 4.98
CA LEU A 36 -19.55 32.18 4.27
C LEU A 36 -18.35 31.64 5.06
N LEU A 37 -18.39 31.73 6.39
CA LEU A 37 -17.31 31.26 7.26
C LEU A 37 -17.35 29.75 7.51
N ASN A 38 -18.53 29.14 7.54
CA ASN A 38 -18.69 27.72 7.84
C ASN A 38 -18.80 26.85 6.57
N GLN A 39 -18.96 27.45 5.38
CA GLN A 39 -18.96 26.71 4.13
C GLN A 39 -17.53 26.45 3.64
N SER A 40 -17.25 25.18 3.34
CA SER A 40 -15.95 24.78 2.80
C SER A 40 -15.82 25.03 1.30
N VAL A 41 -14.60 25.32 0.87
CA VAL A 41 -14.20 25.44 -0.54
C VAL A 41 -13.31 24.25 -0.89
N VAL A 42 -13.53 23.68 -2.08
CA VAL A 42 -12.71 22.60 -2.63
C VAL A 42 -11.59 23.23 -3.46
N GLU A 43 -10.33 22.92 -3.11
CA GLU A 43 -9.15 23.34 -3.85
C GLU A 43 -8.85 22.41 -5.02
N GLU A 44 -7.99 22.85 -5.95
CA GLU A 44 -7.59 22.06 -7.13
C GLU A 44 -6.96 20.71 -6.75
N ASP A 45 -6.30 20.64 -5.60
CA ASP A 45 -5.72 19.42 -5.07
C ASP A 45 -6.73 18.55 -4.27
N GLY A 46 -8.03 18.87 -4.33
CA GLY A 46 -9.10 18.11 -3.69
C GLY A 46 -9.26 18.34 -2.19
N GLN A 47 -8.50 19.27 -1.60
CA GLN A 47 -8.69 19.66 -0.19
C GLN A 47 -10.00 20.43 -0.01
N ARG A 48 -10.63 20.27 1.15
CA ARG A 48 -11.90 20.90 1.47
C ARG A 48 -11.80 21.62 2.80
N CYS A 49 -11.63 22.94 2.79
CA CYS A 49 -11.40 23.72 4.02
C CYS A 49 -12.38 24.89 4.15
N THR A 50 -12.66 25.29 5.39
CA THR A 50 -13.30 26.58 5.70
C THR A 50 -12.25 27.70 5.74
N PRO A 51 -12.65 28.98 5.66
CA PRO A 51 -11.76 30.13 5.87
C PRO A 51 -10.96 30.06 7.19
N LEU A 52 -11.56 29.57 8.27
CA LEU A 52 -10.87 29.44 9.55
C LEU A 52 -9.81 28.33 9.51
N ILE A 53 -10.14 27.16 8.95
CA ILE A 53 -9.20 26.03 8.80
C ILE A 53 -8.00 26.45 7.96
N VAL A 54 -8.25 27.03 6.78
CA VAL A 54 -7.17 27.38 5.85
C VAL A 54 -6.26 28.47 6.42
N ALA A 55 -6.82 29.52 7.05
CA ALA A 55 -6.03 30.54 7.72
C ALA A 55 -5.21 29.97 8.89
N SER A 56 -5.76 29.00 9.62
CA SER A 56 -5.07 28.36 10.74
C SER A 56 -3.93 27.46 10.29
N ARG A 57 -4.16 26.71 9.19
CA ARG A 57 -3.17 25.82 8.57
C ARG A 57 -1.96 26.57 7.99
N TYR A 58 -2.15 27.78 7.47
CA TYR A 58 -1.05 28.62 6.95
C TYR A 58 -0.50 29.62 7.99
N GLY A 59 -0.96 29.55 9.24
CA GLY A 59 -0.39 30.34 10.32
C GLY A 59 -0.78 31.82 10.30
N HIS A 60 -1.87 32.19 9.64
CA HIS A 60 -2.32 33.58 9.50
C HIS A 60 -3.04 34.10 10.75
N GLU A 61 -2.28 34.27 11.83
CA GLU A 61 -2.78 34.68 13.15
C GLU A 61 -3.67 35.93 13.11
N LYS A 62 -3.32 36.94 12.29
CA LYS A 62 -4.11 38.17 12.14
C LYS A 62 -5.52 37.88 11.58
N VAL A 63 -5.62 36.99 10.61
CA VAL A 63 -6.90 36.57 10.03
C VAL A 63 -7.68 35.78 11.07
N VAL A 64 -7.05 34.80 11.74
CA VAL A 64 -7.70 34.00 12.78
C VAL A 64 -8.26 34.88 13.91
N LYS A 65 -7.45 35.80 14.46
CA LYS A 65 -7.91 36.77 15.49
C LYS A 65 -9.08 37.61 15.03
N MET A 66 -9.06 38.05 13.77
CA MET A 66 -10.15 38.84 13.21
C MET A 66 -11.43 38.01 13.04
N ILE A 67 -11.34 36.76 12.55
CA ILE A 67 -12.50 35.87 12.44
C ILE A 67 -13.14 35.69 13.83
N LEU A 68 -12.33 35.35 14.83
CA LEU A 68 -12.79 35.08 16.19
C LEU A 68 -13.39 36.31 16.88
N SER A 69 -12.74 37.48 16.75
CA SER A 69 -13.20 38.70 17.43
C SER A 69 -14.41 39.37 16.79
N ARG A 70 -14.69 39.10 15.51
CA ARG A 70 -15.75 39.81 14.76
C ARG A 70 -16.94 38.95 14.39
N PHE A 71 -16.76 37.62 14.24
CA PHE A 71 -17.75 36.80 13.54
C PHE A 71 -18.16 35.50 14.26
N ASN A 72 -17.66 35.21 15.47
CA ASN A 72 -18.05 34.05 16.29
C ASN A 72 -18.24 32.74 15.49
N PRO A 73 -17.19 32.27 14.79
CA PRO A 73 -17.27 31.07 13.95
C PRO A 73 -17.51 29.82 14.80
N ASP A 74 -17.96 28.75 14.15
CA ASP A 74 -17.89 27.41 14.74
C ASP A 74 -16.44 26.91 14.67
N LEU A 75 -15.83 26.66 15.84
CA LEU A 75 -14.42 26.25 15.96
C LEU A 75 -14.20 24.79 15.59
N GLU A 76 -15.24 23.98 15.70
CA GLU A 76 -15.20 22.53 15.49
C GLU A 76 -15.69 22.13 14.09
N CYS A 77 -15.86 23.12 13.20
CA CYS A 77 -16.06 22.87 11.79
C CYS A 77 -14.88 22.05 11.22
N GLU A 78 -15.23 20.98 10.52
CA GLU A 78 -14.28 20.01 9.98
C GLU A 78 -13.96 20.25 8.50
N GLY A 79 -12.72 19.93 8.13
CA GLY A 79 -12.27 19.93 6.74
C GLY A 79 -11.57 18.63 6.34
N THR A 80 -11.25 18.54 5.06
CA THR A 80 -10.38 17.53 4.47
C THR A 80 -9.08 18.21 4.04
N VAL A 81 -7.97 17.87 4.70
CA VAL A 81 -6.64 18.46 4.46
C VAL A 81 -5.65 17.40 4.02
N LYS A 82 -4.59 17.83 3.33
CA LYS A 82 -3.45 16.99 2.96
C LYS A 82 -2.25 17.31 3.85
N PHE A 83 -1.72 16.32 4.55
CA PHE A 83 -0.49 16.44 5.35
C PHE A 83 0.48 15.32 4.96
N ASP A 84 1.69 15.68 4.53
CA ASP A 84 2.75 14.74 4.14
C ASP A 84 2.28 13.68 3.11
N GLY A 85 1.44 14.12 2.15
CA GLY A 85 0.85 13.26 1.12
C GLY A 85 -0.42 12.50 1.54
N TYR A 86 -0.79 12.51 2.82
CA TYR A 86 -1.99 11.82 3.33
C TYR A 86 -3.21 12.74 3.37
N VAL A 87 -4.36 12.22 2.96
CA VAL A 87 -5.66 12.90 3.11
C VAL A 87 -6.19 12.64 4.51
N ILE A 88 -6.45 13.70 5.25
CA ILE A 88 -6.98 13.69 6.61
C ILE A 88 -8.36 14.34 6.58
N GLU A 89 -9.38 13.55 6.91
CA GLU A 89 -10.76 14.02 7.03
C GLU A 89 -11.12 14.29 8.49
N GLY A 90 -12.00 15.26 8.72
CA GLY A 90 -12.44 15.63 10.07
C GLY A 90 -11.47 16.59 10.77
N ALA A 91 -10.56 17.24 10.05
CA ALA A 91 -9.56 18.10 10.67
C ALA A 91 -10.17 19.45 11.07
N SER A 92 -10.11 19.81 12.35
CA SER A 92 -10.49 21.14 12.84
C SER A 92 -9.38 22.16 12.59
N ALA A 93 -9.70 23.45 12.81
CA ALA A 93 -8.72 24.53 12.70
C ALA A 93 -7.56 24.37 13.70
N LEU A 94 -7.86 23.90 14.92
CA LEU A 94 -6.86 23.65 15.96
C LEU A 94 -5.94 22.50 15.57
N TRP A 95 -6.52 21.40 15.05
CA TRP A 95 -5.74 20.27 14.55
C TRP A 95 -4.75 20.70 13.46
N CYS A 96 -5.22 21.49 12.48
CA CYS A 96 -4.37 21.97 11.39
C CYS A 96 -3.24 22.89 11.87
N ALA A 97 -3.54 23.82 12.79
CA ALA A 97 -2.54 24.71 13.35
C ALA A 97 -1.48 23.96 14.18
N ALA A 98 -1.91 22.94 14.92
CA ALA A 98 -1.01 22.11 15.74
C ALA A 98 -0.08 21.26 14.87
N GLY A 99 -0.62 20.58 13.85
CA GLY A 99 0.16 19.77 12.91
C GLY A 99 1.05 20.56 11.96
N ALA A 100 0.76 21.85 11.74
CA ALA A 100 1.60 22.76 10.94
C ALA A 100 2.59 23.60 11.77
N GLY A 101 2.64 23.42 13.09
CA GLY A 101 3.61 24.10 13.94
C GLY A 101 3.32 25.59 14.22
N HIS A 102 2.07 26.03 14.13
CA HIS A 102 1.68 27.43 14.31
C HIS A 102 1.24 27.75 15.75
N LEU A 103 2.20 27.81 16.68
CA LEU A 103 1.94 27.99 18.12
C LEU A 103 1.04 29.20 18.45
N ASN A 104 1.25 30.35 17.80
CA ASN A 104 0.43 31.54 18.11
C ASN A 104 -1.03 31.37 17.66
N VAL A 105 -1.28 30.63 16.57
CA VAL A 105 -2.63 30.28 16.13
C VAL A 105 -3.25 29.29 17.11
N VAL A 106 -2.52 28.25 17.52
CA VAL A 106 -2.95 27.30 18.57
C VAL A 106 -3.37 28.05 19.84
N LYS A 107 -2.50 28.94 20.35
CA LYS A 107 -2.79 29.78 21.52
C LYS A 107 -4.06 30.61 21.33
N THR A 108 -4.27 31.16 20.14
CA THR A 108 -5.44 31.98 19.83
C THR A 108 -6.72 31.15 19.81
N LEU A 109 -6.70 29.97 19.19
CA LEU A 109 -7.86 29.07 19.10
C LEU A 109 -8.24 28.47 20.47
N VAL A 110 -7.26 28.00 21.24
CA VAL A 110 -7.51 27.45 22.60
C VAL A 110 -8.08 28.52 23.52
N LYS A 111 -7.58 29.77 23.47
CA LYS A 111 -8.15 30.88 24.24
C LYS A 111 -9.58 31.26 23.81
N ALA A 112 -9.94 30.96 22.57
CA ALA A 112 -11.30 31.16 22.06
C ALA A 112 -12.24 30.00 22.41
N GLY A 113 -11.75 28.94 23.07
CA GLY A 113 -12.55 27.80 23.52
C GLY A 113 -12.62 26.63 22.54
N ALA A 114 -11.68 26.51 21.59
CA ALA A 114 -11.59 25.34 20.73
C ALA A 114 -11.34 24.07 21.58
N ASP A 115 -11.99 22.97 21.23
CA ASP A 115 -11.81 21.68 21.91
C ASP A 115 -10.39 21.13 21.62
N VAL A 116 -9.56 21.13 22.66
CA VAL A 116 -8.17 20.64 22.63
C VAL A 116 -8.04 19.16 22.26
N ASN A 117 -9.13 18.40 22.39
CA ASN A 117 -9.19 16.97 22.11
C ASN A 117 -10.03 16.63 20.86
N HIS A 118 -10.51 17.62 20.08
CA HIS A 118 -11.36 17.37 18.91
C HIS A 118 -10.67 16.42 17.91
N PRO A 119 -11.22 15.21 17.69
CA PRO A 119 -10.56 14.21 16.86
C PRO A 119 -10.84 14.40 15.38
N THR A 120 -9.90 13.99 14.54
CA THR A 120 -10.20 13.69 13.12
C THR A 120 -11.08 12.44 12.99
N ARG A 121 -11.53 12.11 11.77
CA ARG A 121 -12.23 10.84 11.50
C ARG A 121 -11.39 9.59 11.79
N THR A 122 -10.08 9.73 11.93
CA THR A 122 -9.18 8.66 12.35
C THR A 122 -8.86 8.69 13.85
N ASN A 123 -9.61 9.46 14.62
CA ASN A 123 -9.38 9.70 16.04
C ASN A 123 -8.03 10.36 16.37
N SER A 124 -7.46 11.15 15.44
CA SER A 124 -6.21 11.88 15.71
C SER A 124 -6.53 13.22 16.36
N THR A 125 -6.04 13.46 17.58
CA THR A 125 -6.18 14.74 18.29
C THR A 125 -5.18 15.79 17.78
N PRO A 126 -5.38 17.10 18.09
CA PRO A 126 -4.40 18.15 17.83
C PRO A 126 -3.05 17.88 18.51
N LEU A 127 -3.06 17.31 19.72
CA LEU A 127 -1.85 16.90 20.42
C LEU A 127 -1.06 15.85 19.62
N ARG A 128 -1.74 14.84 19.08
CA ARG A 128 -1.11 13.81 18.24
C ARG A 128 -0.53 14.42 16.95
N ALA A 129 -1.20 15.41 16.36
CA ALA A 129 -0.69 16.13 15.20
C ALA A 129 0.61 16.91 15.51
N ALA A 130 0.65 17.61 16.66
CA ALA A 130 1.87 18.29 17.12
C ALA A 130 3.01 17.29 17.44
N CYS A 131 2.69 16.11 17.99
CA CYS A 131 3.66 15.05 18.23
C CYS A 131 4.23 14.48 16.93
N PHE A 132 3.44 14.40 15.85
CA PHE A 132 3.91 13.96 14.55
C PHE A 132 4.93 14.94 13.93
N ASP A 133 4.66 16.25 14.04
CA ASP A 133 5.49 17.30 13.44
C ASP A 133 6.72 17.69 14.29
N GLY A 134 6.79 17.24 15.55
CA GLY A 134 7.96 17.52 16.41
C GLY A 134 7.88 18.87 17.14
N ARG A 135 6.66 19.34 17.44
CA ARG A 135 6.43 20.67 18.01
C ARG A 135 6.27 20.62 19.52
N LEU A 136 7.37 20.45 20.25
CA LEU A 136 7.35 20.35 21.72
C LEU A 136 6.69 21.56 22.40
N ASP A 137 6.86 22.76 21.84
CA ASP A 137 6.23 23.99 22.32
C ASP A 137 4.70 23.93 22.29
N ILE A 138 4.14 23.33 21.22
CA ILE A 138 2.70 23.11 21.07
C ILE A 138 2.24 21.94 21.94
N VAL A 139 3.00 20.84 21.98
CA VAL A 139 2.69 19.68 22.84
C VAL A 139 2.55 20.12 24.30
N LYS A 140 3.53 20.85 24.84
CA LYS A 140 3.48 21.41 26.20
C LYS A 140 2.26 22.30 26.39
N TYR A 141 2.04 23.25 25.47
CA TYR A 141 0.92 24.17 25.59
C TYR A 141 -0.44 23.45 25.59
N LEU A 142 -0.64 22.47 24.73
CA LEU A 142 -1.88 21.69 24.67
C LEU A 142 -2.07 20.86 25.95
N THR A 143 -1.03 20.18 26.44
CA THR A 143 -1.09 19.43 27.70
C THR A 143 -1.40 20.35 28.91
N ASP A 144 -0.80 21.53 28.98
CA ASP A 144 -1.10 22.55 30.01
C ASP A 144 -2.56 23.04 29.94
N HIS A 145 -3.24 22.85 28.81
CA HIS A 145 -4.64 23.21 28.58
C HIS A 145 -5.54 21.97 28.47
N SER A 146 -5.19 20.89 29.19
CA SER A 146 -6.02 19.69 29.36
C SER A 146 -6.20 18.82 28.10
N ALA A 147 -5.25 18.87 27.15
CA ALA A 147 -5.17 17.84 26.11
C ALA A 147 -4.77 16.49 26.73
N ASP A 148 -5.53 15.44 26.41
CA ASP A 148 -5.30 14.10 26.94
C ASP A 148 -4.25 13.35 26.12
N ILE A 149 -3.13 13.01 26.77
CA ILE A 149 -2.01 12.29 26.15
C ILE A 149 -2.33 10.83 25.81
N HIS A 150 -3.41 10.27 26.39
CA HIS A 150 -3.82 8.88 26.27
C HIS A 150 -4.78 8.62 25.11
N ILE A 151 -5.34 9.66 24.46
CA ILE A 151 -6.20 9.48 23.29
C ILE A 151 -5.36 8.99 22.10
N ALA A 152 -5.55 7.72 21.75
CA ALA A 152 -4.93 7.10 20.59
C ALA A 152 -5.81 7.24 19.34
N ASN A 153 -5.20 7.09 18.16
CA ASN A 153 -5.97 7.05 16.91
C ASN A 153 -6.80 5.75 16.79
N LYS A 154 -7.59 5.61 15.71
CA LYS A 154 -8.45 4.45 15.45
C LYS A 154 -7.73 3.10 15.34
N TYR A 155 -6.39 3.11 15.34
CA TYR A 155 -5.54 1.92 15.30
C TYR A 155 -4.78 1.70 16.61
N ASN A 156 -5.21 2.38 17.67
CA ASN A 156 -4.56 2.47 18.97
C ASN A 156 -3.10 2.97 18.92
N ASN A 157 -2.74 3.80 17.93
CA ASN A 157 -1.43 4.47 17.93
C ASN A 157 -1.48 5.74 18.78
N THR A 158 -0.70 5.73 19.87
CA THR A 158 -0.63 6.80 20.86
C THR A 158 0.25 7.98 20.40
N CYS A 159 0.19 9.10 21.12
CA CYS A 159 1.13 10.22 20.95
C CYS A 159 2.60 9.79 21.13
N LEU A 160 2.86 8.91 22.10
CA LEU A 160 4.21 8.39 22.36
C LEU A 160 4.73 7.55 21.19
N MET A 161 3.89 6.68 20.61
CA MET A 161 4.26 5.87 19.45
C MET A 161 4.60 6.72 18.23
N ILE A 162 3.81 7.75 17.93
CA ILE A 162 4.06 8.57 16.75
C ILE A 162 5.29 9.47 16.92
N ALA A 163 5.54 9.99 18.13
CA ALA A 163 6.77 10.73 18.45
C ALA A 163 8.00 9.82 18.35
N ALA A 164 7.89 8.58 18.85
CA ALA A 164 8.94 7.57 18.76
C ALA A 164 9.25 7.18 17.31
N TYR A 165 8.22 7.00 16.47
CA TYR A 165 8.37 6.74 15.04
C TYR A 165 9.07 7.89 14.31
N LYS A 166 8.67 9.13 14.57
CA LYS A 166 9.21 10.32 13.88
C LYS A 166 10.57 10.78 14.41
N GLY A 167 11.06 10.25 15.53
CA GLY A 167 12.40 10.55 16.05
C GLY A 167 12.46 11.73 17.01
N HIS A 168 11.33 12.17 17.57
CA HIS A 168 11.25 13.36 18.44
C HIS A 168 11.51 13.01 19.90
N LEU A 169 12.80 12.88 20.27
CA LEU A 169 13.24 12.46 21.60
C LEU A 169 12.73 13.37 22.73
N ASP A 170 12.69 14.68 22.49
CA ASP A 170 12.25 15.68 23.45
C ASP A 170 10.75 15.53 23.79
N ILE A 171 9.92 15.23 22.79
CA ILE A 171 8.49 14.91 22.95
C ILE A 171 8.32 13.55 23.63
N VAL A 172 9.09 12.53 23.22
CA VAL A 172 9.07 11.21 23.88
C VAL A 172 9.35 11.36 25.37
N SER A 173 10.40 12.10 25.73
CA SER A 173 10.79 12.33 27.12
C SER A 173 9.68 13.04 27.88
N PHE A 174 9.13 14.12 27.31
CA PHE A 174 8.01 14.86 27.90
C PHE A 174 6.79 13.97 28.14
N LEU A 175 6.39 13.16 27.16
CA LEU A 175 5.21 12.28 27.29
C LEU A 175 5.43 11.22 28.37
N LEU A 176 6.62 10.62 28.45
CA LEU A 176 6.97 9.64 29.49
C LEU A 176 6.97 10.27 30.89
N GLU A 177 7.54 11.47 31.03
CA GLU A 177 7.52 12.25 32.28
C GLU A 177 6.09 12.60 32.73
N ASN A 178 5.16 12.75 31.78
CA ASN A 178 3.75 13.02 32.05
C ASN A 178 2.89 11.74 32.11
N GLY A 179 3.51 10.56 32.26
CA GLY A 179 2.78 9.32 32.55
C GLY A 179 2.31 8.52 31.34
N ALA A 180 2.79 8.82 30.13
CA ALA A 180 2.54 7.95 28.98
C ALA A 180 3.12 6.55 29.21
N ASN A 181 2.32 5.51 28.99
CA ASN A 181 2.74 4.12 29.16
C ASN A 181 3.54 3.66 27.92
N PRO A 182 4.84 3.32 28.04
CA PRO A 182 5.66 2.86 26.91
C PRO A 182 5.28 1.46 26.40
N ASN A 183 4.45 0.73 27.15
CA ASN A 183 4.02 -0.63 26.84
C ASN A 183 2.62 -0.70 26.23
N GLU A 184 1.98 0.43 25.92
CA GLU A 184 0.77 0.42 25.09
C GLU A 184 1.03 -0.25 23.75
N GLN A 185 0.03 -0.95 23.23
CA GLN A 185 0.11 -1.67 21.97
C GLN A 185 -0.88 -1.10 20.96
N ALA A 186 -0.39 -0.78 19.77
CA ALA A 186 -1.25 -0.54 18.61
C ALA A 186 -2.06 -1.82 18.29
N HIS A 187 -3.09 -1.73 17.44
CA HIS A 187 -3.87 -2.91 17.05
C HIS A 187 -3.05 -4.02 16.40
N CYS A 188 -1.91 -3.69 15.79
CA CYS A 188 -0.94 -4.67 15.27
C CYS A 188 0.02 -5.23 16.34
N GLY A 189 -0.21 -4.94 17.63
CA GLY A 189 0.63 -5.37 18.75
C GLY A 189 1.92 -4.58 18.93
N ALA A 190 2.24 -3.66 18.02
CA ALA A 190 3.47 -2.85 18.07
C ALA A 190 3.42 -1.81 19.21
N THR A 191 4.57 -1.60 19.85
CA THR A 191 4.76 -0.61 20.93
C THR A 191 5.62 0.57 20.45
N ALA A 192 5.76 1.62 21.26
CA ALA A 192 6.68 2.71 20.96
C ALA A 192 8.14 2.22 20.75
N LEU A 193 8.54 1.16 21.46
CA LEU A 193 9.86 0.56 21.30
C LEU A 193 10.04 -0.10 19.93
N HIS A 194 8.98 -0.71 19.37
CA HIS A 194 9.02 -1.27 18.01
C HIS A 194 9.25 -0.16 16.98
N PHE A 195 8.47 0.92 17.03
CA PHE A 195 8.58 2.02 16.08
C PHE A 195 9.95 2.72 16.16
N ALA A 196 10.45 3.01 17.37
CA ALA A 196 11.78 3.59 17.55
C ALA A 196 12.88 2.67 17.01
N ALA A 197 12.77 1.36 17.26
CA ALA A 197 13.74 0.38 16.82
C ALA A 197 13.75 0.18 15.31
N GLU A 198 12.58 0.12 14.66
CA GLU A 198 12.41 0.02 13.21
C GLU A 198 13.01 1.24 12.47
N CYS A 199 12.83 2.43 13.04
CA CYS A 199 13.33 3.69 12.47
C CYS A 199 14.79 4.00 12.82
N GLY A 200 15.43 3.23 13.71
CA GLY A 200 16.84 3.42 14.05
C GLY A 200 17.12 4.48 15.12
N HIS A 201 16.11 4.92 15.87
CA HIS A 201 16.23 6.01 16.84
C HIS A 201 16.84 5.54 18.17
N VAL A 202 18.15 5.28 18.19
CA VAL A 202 18.89 4.71 19.35
C VAL A 202 18.64 5.49 20.65
N SER A 203 18.63 6.83 20.60
CA SER A 203 18.40 7.67 21.78
C SER A 203 17.00 7.48 22.36
N ILE A 204 15.99 7.31 21.52
CA ILE A 204 14.60 7.05 21.93
C ILE A 204 14.47 5.64 22.49
N VAL A 205 15.11 4.65 21.85
CA VAL A 205 15.17 3.28 22.37
C VAL A 205 15.72 3.28 23.80
N LYS A 206 16.83 4.00 24.06
CA LYS A 206 17.41 4.13 25.40
C LYS A 206 16.46 4.81 26.38
N GLU A 207 15.76 5.89 25.98
CA GLU A 207 14.81 6.58 26.86
C GLU A 207 13.60 5.69 27.19
N LEU A 208 13.02 4.99 26.22
CA LEU A 208 11.91 4.06 26.45
C LEU A 208 12.29 2.95 27.42
N LEU A 209 13.50 2.39 27.30
CA LEU A 209 14.00 1.35 28.20
C LEU A 209 14.19 1.86 29.64
N LYS A 210 14.61 3.12 29.81
CA LYS A 210 14.69 3.77 31.14
C LYS A 210 13.32 3.86 31.81
N TYR A 211 12.24 3.94 31.03
CA TYR A 211 10.85 3.89 31.50
C TYR A 211 10.23 2.49 31.47
N ASN A 212 11.04 1.43 31.54
CA ASN A 212 10.60 0.03 31.62
C ASN A 212 9.78 -0.45 30.41
N ALA A 213 10.13 0.01 29.20
CA ALA A 213 9.62 -0.60 27.97
C ALA A 213 10.04 -2.08 27.87
N LYS A 214 9.08 -2.95 27.54
CA LYS A 214 9.26 -4.40 27.45
C LYS A 214 9.56 -4.84 26.01
N PHE A 215 10.27 -5.96 25.88
CA PHE A 215 10.54 -6.64 24.61
C PHE A 215 9.40 -7.59 24.21
N SER A 216 8.15 -7.11 24.23
CA SER A 216 6.99 -7.91 23.79
C SER A 216 7.05 -8.20 22.30
N LYS A 217 6.36 -9.27 21.87
CA LYS A 217 6.12 -9.55 20.45
C LYS A 217 4.88 -8.82 19.99
N ASN A 218 4.90 -8.30 18.76
CA ASN A 218 3.71 -7.82 18.06
C ASN A 218 2.91 -8.98 17.43
N GLU A 219 1.81 -8.69 16.72
CA GLU A 219 0.92 -9.71 16.13
C GLU A 219 1.61 -10.59 15.07
N VAL A 220 2.67 -10.09 14.42
CA VAL A 220 3.48 -10.86 13.45
C VAL A 220 4.66 -11.59 14.11
N GLY A 221 4.71 -11.62 15.44
CA GLY A 221 5.73 -12.33 16.22
C GLY A 221 7.09 -11.63 16.32
N MET A 222 7.17 -10.37 15.89
CA MET A 222 8.41 -9.57 15.93
C MET A 222 8.55 -8.89 17.29
N THR A 223 9.74 -8.98 17.88
CA THR A 223 10.15 -8.08 18.97
C THR A 223 10.77 -6.82 18.36
N ALA A 224 10.93 -5.76 19.16
CA ALA A 224 11.66 -4.56 18.73
C ALA A 224 13.09 -4.87 18.25
N LEU A 225 13.76 -5.86 18.85
CA LEU A 225 15.08 -6.33 18.42
C LEU A 225 15.03 -6.97 17.02
N LYS A 226 14.04 -7.83 16.75
CA LYS A 226 13.85 -8.41 15.41
C LYS A 226 13.48 -7.35 14.38
N ALA A 227 12.65 -6.37 14.75
CA ALA A 227 12.29 -5.26 13.87
C ALA A 227 13.49 -4.38 13.48
N ALA A 228 14.38 -4.09 14.44
CA ALA A 228 15.64 -3.39 14.16
C ALA A 228 16.57 -4.20 13.24
N ALA A 229 16.72 -5.50 13.51
CA ALA A 229 17.54 -6.39 12.70
C ALA A 229 17.04 -6.47 11.26
N GLU A 230 15.72 -6.64 11.11
CA GLU A 230 15.01 -6.69 9.84
C GLU A 230 15.22 -5.40 9.01
N ARG A 231 15.15 -4.22 9.65
CA ARG A 231 15.38 -2.92 8.99
C ARG A 231 16.84 -2.49 8.95
N THR A 232 17.80 -3.40 9.11
CA THR A 232 19.25 -3.09 9.06
C THR A 232 19.72 -2.00 10.05
N ARG A 233 19.00 -1.82 11.17
CA ARG A 233 19.34 -0.83 12.21
C ARG A 233 20.41 -1.37 13.16
N ALA A 234 21.63 -1.54 12.63
CA ALA A 234 22.74 -2.16 13.35
C ALA A 234 23.01 -1.51 14.72
N ASP A 235 23.02 -0.17 14.80
CA ASP A 235 23.28 0.55 16.06
C ASP A 235 22.21 0.27 17.13
N VAL A 236 20.95 0.13 16.72
CA VAL A 236 19.86 -0.26 17.64
C VAL A 236 20.04 -1.71 18.08
N VAL A 237 20.33 -2.62 17.14
CA VAL A 237 20.59 -4.02 17.47
C VAL A 237 21.71 -4.10 18.49
N GLU A 238 22.87 -3.48 18.24
CA GLU A 238 24.01 -3.49 19.17
C GLU A 238 23.62 -2.91 20.55
N CYS A 239 22.90 -1.79 20.59
CA CYS A 239 22.39 -1.21 21.85
C CYS A 239 21.45 -2.16 22.62
N LEU A 240 20.66 -2.97 21.92
CA LEU A 240 19.72 -3.91 22.53
C LEU A 240 20.39 -5.22 22.95
N LEU A 241 21.43 -5.67 22.25
CA LEU A 241 22.18 -6.89 22.60
C LEU A 241 22.92 -6.78 23.94
N GLU A 242 23.23 -5.56 24.39
CA GLU A 242 23.84 -5.29 25.70
C GLU A 242 22.87 -5.53 26.87
N ARG A 243 21.58 -5.74 26.60
CA ARG A 243 20.55 -5.85 27.62
C ARG A 243 20.51 -7.25 28.24
N PRO A 244 20.46 -7.35 29.60
CA PRO A 244 20.47 -8.64 30.29
C PRO A 244 19.19 -9.47 30.03
N GLU A 245 18.09 -8.83 29.65
CA GLU A 245 16.81 -9.48 29.36
C GLU A 245 16.83 -10.29 28.05
N ILE A 246 17.78 -9.99 27.15
CA ILE A 246 17.90 -10.66 25.85
C ILE A 246 18.77 -11.91 25.99
N THR A 247 18.17 -13.06 25.75
CA THR A 247 18.82 -14.38 25.84
C THR A 247 19.92 -14.57 24.80
N LYS A 248 20.84 -15.51 25.01
CA LYS A 248 21.92 -15.82 24.06
C LYS A 248 21.34 -16.22 22.69
N GLU A 249 20.25 -16.99 22.68
CA GLU A 249 19.50 -17.41 21.49
C GLU A 249 18.93 -16.20 20.73
N GLU A 250 18.26 -15.27 21.42
CA GLU A 250 17.71 -14.06 20.79
C GLU A 250 18.80 -13.16 20.22
N ARG A 251 19.95 -13.06 20.91
CA ARG A 251 21.12 -12.32 20.40
C ARG A 251 21.64 -12.92 19.10
N ILE A 252 21.75 -14.25 19.05
CA ILE A 252 22.19 -14.98 17.86
C ILE A 252 21.18 -14.77 16.72
N GLU A 253 19.89 -14.98 16.95
CA GLU A 253 18.85 -14.79 15.92
C GLU A 253 18.82 -13.34 15.41
N ALA A 254 18.97 -12.35 16.28
CA ALA A 254 18.99 -10.94 15.88
C ALA A 254 20.20 -10.63 14.99
N LEU A 255 21.39 -11.14 15.33
CA LEU A 255 22.60 -10.95 14.52
C LEU A 255 22.50 -11.69 13.17
N GLU A 256 21.95 -12.90 13.17
CA GLU A 256 21.70 -13.65 11.92
C GLU A 256 20.71 -12.92 11.01
N LEU A 257 19.58 -12.46 11.56
CA LEU A 257 18.58 -11.70 10.83
C LEU A 257 19.13 -10.36 10.32
N LEU A 258 19.94 -9.67 11.13
CA LEU A 258 20.60 -8.42 10.74
C LEU A 258 21.54 -8.66 9.55
N GLY A 259 22.38 -9.69 9.63
CA GLY A 259 23.27 -10.09 8.54
C GLY A 259 22.49 -10.46 7.27
N ALA A 260 21.44 -11.26 7.42
CA ALA A 260 20.58 -11.64 6.31
C ALA A 260 19.87 -10.45 5.64
N SER A 261 19.48 -9.45 6.44
CA SER A 261 18.82 -8.24 5.96
C SER A 261 19.80 -7.37 5.15
N PHE A 262 21.04 -7.18 5.62
CA PHE A 262 22.08 -6.49 4.83
C PHE A 262 22.36 -7.13 3.47
N ALA A 263 22.15 -8.43 3.30
CA ALA A 263 22.36 -9.11 2.02
C ALA A 263 21.21 -8.91 1.02
N ASN A 264 20.02 -8.50 1.45
CA ASN A 264 18.83 -8.43 0.59
C ASN A 264 17.91 -7.22 0.88
N ASP A 265 18.43 -6.18 1.52
CA ASP A 265 17.77 -4.89 1.65
C ASP A 265 18.12 -3.99 0.46
N LYS A 266 17.15 -3.22 -0.05
CA LYS A 266 17.34 -2.37 -1.23
C LYS A 266 18.22 -1.16 -0.93
N ASP A 267 18.05 -0.56 0.24
CA ASP A 267 18.62 0.75 0.57
C ASP A 267 19.97 0.61 1.30
N SER A 268 20.15 -0.49 2.02
CA SER A 268 21.30 -0.75 2.88
C SER A 268 22.12 -1.96 2.43
N TYR A 269 21.95 -2.43 1.18
CA TYR A 269 22.65 -3.60 0.64
C TYR A 269 24.18 -3.55 0.90
N CYS A 270 24.70 -4.49 1.70
CA CYS A 270 26.12 -4.58 1.98
C CYS A 270 26.52 -6.01 2.38
N LEU A 271 27.15 -6.75 1.47
CA LEU A 271 27.60 -8.12 1.74
C LEU A 271 28.72 -8.21 2.78
N GLU A 272 29.52 -7.16 2.94
CA GLU A 272 30.54 -7.12 3.99
C GLU A 272 29.90 -7.06 5.39
N GLN A 273 28.90 -6.19 5.58
CA GLN A 273 28.12 -6.15 6.83
C GLN A 273 27.34 -7.45 7.04
N ALA A 274 26.74 -7.99 5.97
CA ALA A 274 26.06 -9.28 6.03
C ALA A 274 26.99 -10.37 6.60
N TYR A 275 28.15 -10.57 5.96
CA TYR A 275 29.13 -11.54 6.42
C TYR A 275 29.62 -11.26 7.84
N LYS A 276 29.91 -9.99 8.18
CA LYS A 276 30.36 -9.59 9.52
C LYS A 276 29.37 -10.05 10.61
N PHE A 277 28.08 -9.78 10.43
CA PHE A 277 27.07 -10.15 11.43
C PHE A 277 26.78 -11.66 11.45
N LEU A 278 26.79 -12.33 10.30
CA LEU A 278 26.70 -13.79 10.22
C LEU A 278 27.90 -14.49 10.89
N TYR A 279 29.09 -13.93 10.75
CA TYR A 279 30.30 -14.44 11.40
C TYR A 279 30.21 -14.26 12.92
N LYS A 280 29.85 -13.06 13.37
CA LYS A 280 29.68 -12.74 14.80
C LYS A 280 28.61 -13.63 15.47
N SER A 281 27.50 -13.92 14.77
CA SER A 281 26.48 -14.81 15.30
C SER A 281 26.97 -16.27 15.38
N MET A 282 27.74 -16.73 14.39
CA MET A 282 28.34 -18.05 14.41
C MET A 282 29.36 -18.19 15.55
N GLU A 283 30.23 -17.20 15.78
CA GLU A 283 31.12 -17.20 16.94
C GLU A 283 30.33 -17.27 18.26
N LEU A 284 29.25 -16.50 18.37
CA LEU A 284 28.42 -16.48 19.57
C LEU A 284 27.77 -17.85 19.86
N ARG A 285 27.37 -18.62 18.83
CA ARG A 285 26.85 -20.00 18.99
C ARG A 285 27.85 -20.92 19.69
N TYR A 286 29.14 -20.76 19.40
CA TYR A 286 30.23 -21.63 19.89
C TYR A 286 31.10 -20.99 20.99
N SER A 287 30.73 -19.79 21.45
CA SER A 287 31.47 -19.03 22.47
C SER A 287 31.59 -19.71 23.84
N ASP A 288 30.68 -20.65 24.13
CA ASP A 288 30.64 -21.43 25.37
C ASP A 288 30.64 -22.91 25.00
N PRO A 289 31.76 -23.65 25.19
CA PRO A 289 31.86 -25.06 24.84
C PRO A 289 30.86 -25.96 25.58
N ASP A 290 30.43 -25.56 26.78
CA ASP A 290 29.48 -26.32 27.59
C ASP A 290 28.02 -26.01 27.22
N ASN A 291 27.78 -24.91 26.48
CA ASN A 291 26.45 -24.47 26.04
C ASN A 291 26.45 -23.98 24.58
N ILE A 292 26.69 -24.93 23.67
CA ILE A 292 26.66 -24.71 22.21
C ILE A 292 25.21 -24.68 21.71
N ILE A 293 24.83 -23.58 21.04
CA ILE A 293 23.49 -23.43 20.44
C ILE A 293 23.57 -23.79 18.95
N LYS A 294 23.23 -25.04 18.62
CA LYS A 294 23.21 -25.53 17.22
C LYS A 294 22.05 -24.94 16.42
N LYS A 295 22.26 -24.74 15.11
CA LYS A 295 21.19 -24.32 14.19
C LYS A 295 20.11 -25.40 14.08
N LYS A 296 18.84 -24.99 14.07
CA LYS A 296 17.69 -25.85 13.74
C LYS A 296 17.31 -25.58 12.29
N LEU A 297 17.81 -26.40 11.36
CA LEU A 297 17.66 -26.17 9.92
C LEU A 297 16.20 -26.34 9.46
N GLY A 298 15.79 -25.47 8.53
CA GLY A 298 14.53 -25.63 7.79
C GLY A 298 14.66 -26.61 6.62
N PRO A 299 13.54 -26.99 5.98
CA PRO A 299 13.59 -27.78 4.74
C PRO A 299 14.24 -26.98 3.60
N PRO A 300 14.98 -27.62 2.69
CA PRO A 300 15.52 -26.95 1.50
C PRO A 300 14.40 -26.36 0.63
N ILE A 301 14.61 -25.14 0.15
CA ILE A 301 13.64 -24.41 -0.68
C ILE A 301 14.20 -24.35 -2.11
N PRO A 302 13.49 -24.88 -3.13
CA PRO A 302 13.98 -24.90 -4.52
C PRO A 302 14.33 -23.51 -5.07
N ALA A 303 13.54 -22.49 -4.72
CA ALA A 303 13.81 -21.11 -5.12
C ALA A 303 15.17 -20.60 -4.60
N TYR A 304 15.60 -21.07 -3.43
CA TYR A 304 16.89 -20.77 -2.81
C TYR A 304 17.96 -21.79 -3.19
N GLU A 305 17.86 -22.44 -4.36
CA GLU A 305 18.83 -23.45 -4.83
C GLU A 305 18.93 -24.68 -3.92
N ASN A 306 17.88 -24.95 -3.13
CA ASN A 306 17.90 -25.94 -2.07
C ASN A 306 19.05 -25.71 -1.06
N TRP A 307 19.42 -24.44 -0.85
CA TRP A 307 20.51 -24.05 0.04
C TRP A 307 20.27 -24.54 1.47
N VAL A 308 21.31 -25.11 2.06
CA VAL A 308 21.34 -25.53 3.46
C VAL A 308 22.30 -24.61 4.19
N GLU A 309 21.82 -24.03 5.29
CA GLU A 309 22.62 -23.04 6.03
C GLU A 309 23.93 -23.59 6.54
N CYS A 310 24.95 -22.73 6.52
CA CYS A 310 26.23 -22.99 7.19
C CYS A 310 25.99 -23.23 8.68
N GLN A 311 26.51 -24.34 9.19
CA GLN A 311 26.43 -24.75 10.60
C GLN A 311 27.75 -24.53 11.34
N THR A 312 28.87 -24.40 10.63
CA THR A 312 30.20 -24.19 11.23
C THR A 312 30.86 -22.91 10.73
N LEU A 313 31.84 -22.41 11.49
CA LEU A 313 32.64 -21.26 11.09
C LEU A 313 33.44 -21.53 9.80
N ALA A 314 33.93 -22.76 9.63
CA ALA A 314 34.67 -23.17 8.44
C ALA A 314 33.80 -23.13 7.18
N GLU A 315 32.55 -23.62 7.26
CA GLU A 315 31.58 -23.53 6.17
C GLU A 315 31.26 -22.07 5.81
N LEU A 316 31.03 -21.23 6.83
CA LEU A 316 30.75 -19.81 6.60
C LEU A 316 31.95 -19.07 5.97
N VAL A 317 33.18 -19.36 6.42
CA VAL A 317 34.41 -18.80 5.83
C VAL A 317 34.56 -19.24 4.36
N ALA A 318 34.21 -20.47 4.02
CA ALA A 318 34.29 -20.98 2.65
C ALA A 318 33.41 -20.20 1.67
N ILE A 319 32.27 -19.65 2.12
CA ILE A 319 31.35 -18.88 1.28
C ILE A 319 31.61 -17.37 1.28
N LYS A 320 32.56 -16.86 2.07
CA LYS A 320 32.82 -15.41 2.25
C LYS A 320 32.93 -14.63 0.94
N ASN A 321 33.63 -15.20 -0.05
CA ASN A 321 33.88 -14.55 -1.33
C ASN A 321 32.88 -14.95 -2.43
N ASN A 322 31.89 -15.79 -2.11
CA ASN A 322 30.84 -16.21 -3.03
C ASN A 322 29.56 -15.42 -2.75
N GLN A 323 29.30 -14.41 -3.58
CA GLN A 323 28.16 -13.51 -3.40
C GLN A 323 26.82 -14.26 -3.45
N ASN A 324 26.63 -15.15 -4.43
CA ASN A 324 25.38 -15.90 -4.57
C ASN A 324 25.13 -16.81 -3.35
N ALA A 325 26.18 -17.46 -2.86
CA ALA A 325 26.10 -18.27 -1.64
C ALA A 325 25.67 -17.44 -0.43
N LEU A 326 26.22 -16.23 -0.25
CA LEU A 326 25.80 -15.34 0.84
C LEU A 326 24.34 -14.88 0.68
N HIS A 327 23.87 -14.64 -0.55
CA HIS A 327 22.47 -14.30 -0.79
C HIS A 327 21.55 -15.47 -0.45
N MET A 328 21.86 -16.70 -0.88
CA MET A 328 21.05 -17.89 -0.59
C MET A 328 21.08 -18.24 0.90
N GLU A 329 22.24 -18.19 1.55
CA GLU A 329 22.38 -18.32 3.01
C GLU A 329 21.46 -17.33 3.73
N SER A 330 21.47 -16.07 3.30
CA SER A 330 20.68 -15.01 3.91
C SER A 330 19.17 -15.17 3.72
N LEU A 331 18.71 -15.58 2.53
CA LEU A 331 17.28 -15.85 2.29
C LEU A 331 16.79 -17.02 3.16
N THR A 332 17.58 -18.10 3.26
CA THR A 332 17.24 -19.27 4.08
C THR A 332 17.23 -18.92 5.58
N ILE A 333 18.23 -18.18 6.07
CA ILE A 333 18.27 -17.68 7.46
C ILE A 333 17.02 -16.87 7.78
N ARG A 334 16.67 -15.93 6.90
CA ARG A 334 15.56 -15.01 7.10
C ARG A 334 14.23 -15.76 7.20
N GLU A 335 13.94 -16.67 6.27
CA GLU A 335 12.70 -17.45 6.30
C GLU A 335 12.66 -18.41 7.51
N ARG A 336 13.79 -18.96 7.96
CA ARG A 336 13.85 -19.75 9.19
C ARG A 336 13.52 -18.92 10.44
N ILE A 337 14.11 -17.73 10.58
CA ILE A 337 13.98 -16.92 11.81
C ILE A 337 12.61 -16.25 11.92
N LEU A 338 12.09 -15.73 10.81
CA LEU A 338 10.80 -15.05 10.76
C LEU A 338 9.64 -16.02 10.59
N GLY A 339 9.86 -17.13 9.89
CA GLY A 339 8.84 -18.10 9.54
C GLY A 339 8.00 -17.66 8.33
N ARG A 340 7.45 -18.64 7.60
CA ARG A 340 6.64 -18.40 6.40
C ARG A 340 5.33 -17.64 6.62
N HIS A 341 4.87 -17.53 7.87
CA HIS A 341 3.67 -16.78 8.24
C HIS A 341 3.96 -15.32 8.63
N ASN A 342 5.17 -14.84 8.35
CA ASN A 342 5.55 -13.45 8.60
C ASN A 342 5.54 -12.66 7.28
N SER A 343 4.87 -11.50 7.30
CA SER A 343 4.66 -10.66 6.13
C SER A 343 5.93 -10.00 5.57
N GLU A 344 7.02 -9.98 6.33
CA GLU A 344 8.29 -9.35 5.92
C GLU A 344 9.18 -10.29 5.07
N VAL A 345 8.92 -11.60 5.08
CA VAL A 345 9.74 -12.58 4.34
C VAL A 345 9.74 -12.33 2.83
N PRO A 346 8.59 -12.12 2.15
CA PRO A 346 8.55 -12.02 0.68
C PRO A 346 9.38 -10.86 0.11
N HIS A 347 9.56 -9.76 0.85
CA HIS A 347 10.16 -8.54 0.31
C HIS A 347 11.60 -8.76 -0.21
N SER A 348 12.46 -9.38 0.60
CA SER A 348 13.84 -9.69 0.21
C SER A 348 13.94 -10.71 -0.92
N VAL A 349 12.99 -11.65 -0.99
CA VAL A 349 12.91 -12.65 -2.07
C VAL A 349 12.58 -11.96 -3.40
N ILE A 350 11.60 -11.05 -3.38
CA ILE A 350 11.21 -10.24 -4.55
C ILE A 350 12.37 -9.37 -5.02
N PHE A 351 13.03 -8.67 -4.09
CA PHE A 351 14.18 -7.83 -4.41
C PHE A 351 15.30 -8.64 -5.08
N ARG A 352 15.65 -9.80 -4.51
CA ARG A 352 16.66 -10.68 -5.11
C ARG A 352 16.26 -11.17 -6.50
N GLY A 353 14.99 -11.49 -6.70
CA GLY A 353 14.45 -11.85 -8.02
C GLY A 353 14.58 -10.71 -9.04
N ALA A 354 14.30 -9.47 -8.63
CA ALA A 354 14.47 -8.29 -9.48
C ALA A 354 15.93 -8.11 -9.91
N VAL A 355 16.88 -8.28 -8.99
CA VAL A 355 18.32 -8.25 -9.33
C VAL A 355 18.68 -9.32 -10.38
N PHE A 356 18.08 -10.51 -10.32
CA PHE A 356 18.29 -11.51 -11.37
C PHE A 356 17.65 -11.11 -12.70
N ALA A 357 16.45 -10.52 -12.70
CA ALA A 357 15.80 -10.01 -13.91
C ALA A 357 16.65 -8.93 -14.61
N ASP A 358 17.22 -7.99 -13.85
CA ASP A 358 18.09 -6.93 -14.39
C ASP A 358 19.35 -7.49 -15.06
N ASN A 359 19.77 -8.69 -14.65
CA ASN A 359 20.90 -9.42 -15.24
C ASN A 359 20.45 -10.46 -16.29
N ALA A 360 19.22 -10.37 -16.80
CA ALA A 360 18.60 -11.28 -17.77
C ALA A 360 18.56 -12.77 -17.32
N ARG A 361 18.65 -13.03 -16.01
CA ARG A 361 18.50 -14.35 -15.38
C ARG A 361 17.05 -14.61 -15.03
N PHE A 362 16.19 -14.61 -16.05
CA PHE A 362 14.74 -14.74 -15.89
C PHE A 362 14.33 -16.05 -15.21
N ASP A 363 15.06 -17.13 -15.44
CA ASP A 363 14.87 -18.44 -14.81
C ASP A 363 14.91 -18.34 -13.27
N ARG A 364 15.94 -17.67 -12.73
CA ARG A 364 16.11 -17.49 -11.28
C ARG A 364 15.14 -16.46 -10.72
N CYS A 365 14.90 -15.38 -11.45
CA CYS A 365 13.89 -14.38 -11.09
C CYS A 365 12.52 -15.04 -10.88
N ILE A 366 12.05 -15.81 -11.86
CA ILE A 366 10.73 -16.45 -11.81
C ILE A 366 10.65 -17.41 -10.63
N GLN A 367 11.66 -18.25 -10.38
CA GLN A 367 11.65 -19.17 -9.23
C GLN A 367 11.51 -18.44 -7.89
N LEU A 368 12.26 -17.35 -7.69
CA LEU A 368 12.16 -16.54 -6.47
C LEU A 368 10.81 -15.85 -6.34
N TRP A 369 10.32 -15.24 -7.42
CA TRP A 369 9.03 -14.55 -7.40
C TRP A 369 7.85 -15.51 -7.22
N MET A 370 7.93 -16.75 -7.72
CA MET A 370 6.90 -17.76 -7.48
C MET A 370 6.81 -18.12 -6.00
N HIS A 371 7.96 -18.38 -5.37
CA HIS A 371 8.02 -18.62 -3.93
C HIS A 371 7.50 -17.42 -3.12
N ALA A 372 7.87 -16.20 -3.51
CA ALA A 372 7.37 -14.98 -2.87
C ALA A 372 5.85 -14.80 -3.05
N LEU A 373 5.31 -15.13 -4.21
CA LEU A 373 3.88 -15.09 -4.49
C LEU A 373 3.12 -16.09 -3.59
N GLU A 374 3.61 -17.32 -3.47
CA GLU A 374 3.05 -18.33 -2.56
C GLU A 374 3.05 -17.83 -1.10
N LEU A 375 4.16 -17.25 -0.65
CA LEU A 375 4.25 -16.65 0.69
C LEU A 375 3.26 -15.49 0.87
N ARG A 376 3.08 -14.61 -0.14
CA ARG A 376 2.09 -13.53 -0.07
C ARG A 376 0.67 -14.08 0.03
N GLN A 377 0.33 -15.07 -0.79
CA GLN A 377 -0.98 -15.70 -0.74
C GLN A 377 -1.23 -16.43 0.59
N LEU A 378 -0.21 -17.05 1.18
CA LEU A 378 -0.28 -17.69 2.50
C LEU A 378 -0.60 -16.68 3.61
N ASN A 379 -0.01 -15.49 3.51
CA ASN A 379 -0.15 -14.40 4.50
C ASN A 379 -1.32 -13.46 4.22
N ARG A 380 -2.13 -13.72 3.17
CA ARG A 380 -3.24 -12.85 2.74
C ARG A 380 -2.80 -11.40 2.46
N ILE A 381 -1.61 -11.24 1.90
CA ILE A 381 -1.06 -9.96 1.47
C ILE A 381 -1.46 -9.74 0.02
N SER A 382 -1.83 -8.50 -0.32
CA SER A 382 -2.13 -8.11 -1.70
C SER A 382 -1.00 -8.48 -2.66
N VAL A 383 -1.35 -9.02 -3.81
CA VAL A 383 -0.41 -9.48 -4.85
C VAL A 383 -0.44 -8.64 -6.13
N VAL A 384 -1.19 -7.53 -6.15
CA VAL A 384 -1.43 -6.73 -7.38
C VAL A 384 -0.11 -6.38 -8.08
N LYS A 385 0.86 -5.89 -7.31
CA LYS A 385 2.20 -5.53 -7.81
C LYS A 385 3.00 -6.76 -8.24
N ASP A 386 2.80 -7.90 -7.60
CA ASP A 386 3.54 -9.14 -7.89
C ASP A 386 3.05 -9.78 -9.19
N LEU A 387 1.73 -9.85 -9.39
CA LEU A 387 1.14 -10.30 -10.64
C LEU A 387 1.58 -9.41 -11.80
N LEU A 388 1.58 -8.09 -11.61
CA LEU A 388 1.98 -7.15 -12.66
C LEU A 388 3.44 -7.34 -13.06
N ARG A 389 4.34 -7.53 -12.08
CA ARG A 389 5.75 -7.86 -12.34
C ARG A 389 5.91 -9.12 -13.18
N PHE A 390 5.11 -10.15 -12.94
CA PHE A 390 5.12 -11.35 -13.78
C PHE A 390 4.69 -11.05 -15.22
N ALA A 391 3.58 -10.31 -15.41
CA ALA A 391 3.15 -9.92 -16.74
C ALA A 391 4.22 -9.10 -17.49
N GLN A 392 4.90 -8.18 -16.78
CA GLN A 392 6.01 -7.38 -17.32
C GLN A 392 7.20 -8.26 -17.72
N VAL A 393 7.69 -9.14 -16.85
CA VAL A 393 8.83 -10.03 -17.16
C VAL A 393 8.49 -11.02 -18.27
N PHE A 394 7.28 -11.59 -18.28
CA PHE A 394 6.84 -12.47 -19.36
C PHE A 394 6.75 -11.72 -20.69
N SER A 395 6.23 -10.50 -20.69
CA SER A 395 6.20 -9.63 -21.87
C SER A 395 7.61 -9.31 -22.36
N GLN A 396 8.52 -8.94 -21.45
CA GLN A 396 9.91 -8.67 -21.78
C GLN A 396 10.59 -9.89 -22.40
N MET A 397 10.44 -11.09 -21.82
CA MET A 397 11.01 -12.33 -22.36
C MET A 397 10.55 -12.58 -23.80
N LEU A 398 9.25 -12.44 -24.07
CA LEU A 398 8.70 -12.59 -25.42
C LEU A 398 9.23 -11.53 -26.38
N TYR A 399 9.34 -10.28 -25.93
CA TYR A 399 9.84 -9.16 -26.72
C TYR A 399 11.30 -9.36 -27.15
N VAL A 400 12.16 -9.78 -26.22
CA VAL A 400 13.58 -10.03 -26.50
C VAL A 400 13.86 -11.40 -27.12
N GLY A 401 12.83 -12.25 -27.29
CA GLY A 401 12.94 -13.57 -27.92
C GLY A 401 13.51 -14.67 -27.01
N VAL A 402 13.45 -14.51 -25.69
CA VAL A 402 13.79 -15.56 -24.71
C VAL A 402 12.61 -16.53 -24.57
N ASP A 403 12.89 -17.84 -24.52
CA ASP A 403 11.84 -18.84 -24.36
C ASP A 403 11.14 -18.70 -23.00
N LEU A 404 9.82 -18.57 -23.04
CA LEU A 404 8.94 -18.46 -21.88
C LEU A 404 8.18 -19.79 -21.70
N PRO A 405 8.52 -20.59 -20.68
CA PRO A 405 7.80 -21.83 -20.40
C PRO A 405 6.34 -21.54 -20.07
N ILE A 406 5.42 -22.20 -20.77
CA ILE A 406 3.99 -21.96 -20.56
C ILE A 406 3.53 -22.39 -19.16
N SER A 407 4.19 -23.39 -18.56
CA SER A 407 3.94 -23.81 -17.18
C SER A 407 4.07 -22.65 -16.19
N ASN A 408 5.00 -21.72 -16.42
CA ASN A 408 5.15 -20.52 -15.59
C ASN A 408 3.92 -19.61 -15.73
N VAL A 409 3.46 -19.36 -16.96
CA VAL A 409 2.28 -18.51 -17.22
C VAL A 409 1.02 -19.13 -16.62
N ILE A 410 0.84 -20.45 -16.76
CA ILE A 410 -0.28 -21.21 -16.17
C ILE A 410 -0.26 -21.08 -14.64
N HIS A 411 0.91 -21.21 -14.01
CA HIS A 411 1.02 -21.11 -12.56
C HIS A 411 0.65 -19.71 -12.05
N VAL A 412 1.18 -18.64 -12.65
CA VAL A 412 0.83 -17.26 -12.26
C VAL A 412 -0.65 -16.98 -12.52
N LEU A 413 -1.19 -17.43 -13.65
CA LEU A 413 -2.62 -17.27 -13.95
C LEU A 413 -3.50 -17.96 -12.90
N ASN A 414 -3.13 -19.16 -12.45
CA ASN A 414 -3.85 -19.86 -11.39
C ASN A 414 -3.80 -19.09 -10.06
N ALA A 415 -2.64 -18.50 -9.73
CA ALA A 415 -2.51 -17.63 -8.56
C ALA A 415 -3.40 -16.37 -8.69
N ALA A 416 -3.43 -15.73 -9.86
CA ALA A 416 -4.30 -14.59 -10.13
C ALA A 416 -5.78 -14.93 -9.97
N ILE A 417 -6.23 -16.07 -10.50
CA ILE A 417 -7.61 -16.57 -10.34
C ILE A 417 -7.95 -16.83 -8.87
N THR A 418 -7.00 -17.39 -8.10
CA THR A 418 -7.16 -17.62 -6.66
C THR A 418 -7.39 -16.31 -5.90
N GLU A 419 -6.66 -15.25 -6.26
CA GLU A 419 -6.81 -13.93 -5.65
C GLU A 419 -8.10 -13.22 -6.07
N LEU A 420 -8.49 -13.33 -7.33
CA LEU A 420 -9.80 -12.85 -7.80
C LEU A 420 -10.96 -13.55 -7.07
N HIS A 421 -10.85 -14.86 -6.81
CA HIS A 421 -11.82 -15.58 -5.98
C HIS A 421 -11.85 -15.03 -4.54
N ARG A 422 -10.68 -14.76 -3.93
CA ARG A 422 -10.61 -14.15 -2.60
C ARG A 422 -11.21 -12.74 -2.58
N ASN A 423 -10.97 -11.93 -3.61
CA ASN A 423 -11.58 -10.63 -3.77
C ASN A 423 -13.12 -10.76 -3.84
N ARG A 424 -13.64 -11.69 -4.64
CA ARG A 424 -15.09 -11.97 -4.72
C ARG A 424 -15.70 -12.37 -3.38
N GLU A 425 -15.04 -13.23 -2.62
CA GLU A 425 -15.54 -13.65 -1.29
C GLU A 425 -15.49 -12.50 -0.28
N ARG A 426 -14.47 -11.65 -0.32
CA ARG A 426 -14.39 -10.43 0.50
C ARG A 426 -15.49 -9.42 0.14
N MET A 427 -15.94 -9.36 -1.11
CA MET A 427 -17.10 -8.54 -1.50
C MET A 427 -18.41 -9.04 -0.89
N LYS A 428 -18.60 -10.36 -0.80
CA LYS A 428 -19.83 -10.95 -0.24
C LYS A 428 -19.87 -10.91 1.29
N ALA A 429 -18.72 -11.08 1.92
CA ALA A 429 -18.57 -11.12 3.37
C ALA A 429 -17.42 -10.19 3.80
N PRO A 430 -17.65 -8.87 3.87
CA PRO A 430 -16.65 -7.94 4.37
C PRO A 430 -16.29 -8.31 5.82
N GLY A 431 -14.99 -8.49 6.09
CA GLY A 431 -14.49 -8.68 7.46
C GLY A 431 -14.72 -7.44 8.34
N PRO A 432 -14.56 -7.52 9.67
CA PRO A 432 -14.88 -6.43 10.60
C PRO A 432 -14.17 -5.11 10.29
N GLU A 433 -12.96 -5.14 9.71
CA GLU A 433 -12.24 -3.93 9.25
C GLU A 433 -12.91 -3.25 8.03
N THR A 434 -13.52 -4.03 7.14
CA THR A 434 -14.29 -3.55 5.96
C THR A 434 -15.75 -3.24 6.29
N VAL A 435 -16.31 -3.78 7.38
CA VAL A 435 -17.70 -3.53 7.80
C VAL A 435 -17.92 -2.05 8.13
N LEU A 436 -16.91 -1.34 8.63
CA LEU A 436 -17.09 0.05 9.03
C LEU A 436 -17.25 1.01 7.85
N LEU A 437 -16.60 0.75 6.71
CA LEU A 437 -16.80 1.57 5.51
C LEU A 437 -18.12 1.23 4.80
N PHE A 438 -18.53 -0.04 4.87
CA PHE A 438 -19.82 -0.50 4.35
C PHE A 438 -21.01 0.19 5.02
N ILE A 439 -20.87 0.58 6.30
CA ILE A 439 -21.94 1.21 7.09
C ILE A 439 -22.06 2.73 6.82
N ILE A 440 -21.01 3.40 6.35
CA ILE A 440 -20.97 4.88 6.34
C ILE A 440 -21.37 5.49 4.98
N LEU A 441 -21.22 4.79 3.84
CA LEU A 441 -21.35 5.44 2.52
C LEU A 441 -22.04 4.68 1.36
N GLU A 442 -22.52 3.43 1.53
CA GLU A 442 -22.96 2.61 0.36
C GLU A 442 -21.90 2.53 -0.77
N LEU A 443 -20.60 2.71 -0.45
CA LEU A 443 -19.48 2.67 -1.38
C LEU A 443 -18.40 1.72 -0.83
N PHE A 444 -17.91 0.81 -1.67
CA PHE A 444 -16.85 -0.15 -1.32
C PHE A 444 -15.53 0.56 -0.94
N ASP A 445 -14.69 -0.12 -0.15
CA ASP A 445 -13.32 0.31 0.18
C ASP A 445 -12.52 0.65 -1.09
N PRO A 446 -12.16 1.95 -1.32
CA PRO A 446 -11.45 2.36 -2.52
C PRO A 446 -10.16 1.59 -2.74
N CYS A 447 -9.45 1.23 -1.66
CA CYS A 447 -8.23 0.44 -1.72
C CYS A 447 -8.50 -1.00 -2.16
N PHE A 448 -9.62 -1.58 -1.71
CA PHE A 448 -10.03 -2.92 -2.10
C PHE A 448 -10.45 -3.00 -3.57
N LEU A 449 -11.21 -2.00 -4.04
CA LEU A 449 -11.62 -1.93 -5.44
C LEU A 449 -10.40 -1.73 -6.37
N GLU A 450 -9.47 -0.85 -6.01
CA GLU A 450 -8.20 -0.71 -6.75
C GLU A 450 -7.42 -2.04 -6.83
N GLU A 451 -7.42 -2.81 -5.74
CA GLU A 451 -6.82 -4.14 -5.71
C GLU A 451 -7.51 -5.12 -6.67
N LEU A 452 -8.84 -5.20 -6.63
CA LEU A 452 -9.62 -6.05 -7.54
C LEU A 452 -9.38 -5.67 -9.01
N GLU A 453 -9.45 -4.38 -9.33
CA GLU A 453 -9.27 -3.87 -10.70
C GLU A 453 -7.85 -4.14 -11.21
N GLY A 454 -6.84 -3.93 -10.36
CA GLY A 454 -5.45 -4.24 -10.68
C GLY A 454 -5.21 -5.73 -10.95
N ASN A 455 -5.80 -6.61 -10.12
CA ASN A 455 -5.75 -8.06 -10.33
C ASN A 455 -6.47 -8.49 -11.61
N LEU A 456 -7.65 -7.91 -11.90
CA LEU A 456 -8.45 -8.23 -13.08
C LEU A 456 -7.72 -7.82 -14.37
N THR A 457 -7.16 -6.60 -14.37
CA THR A 457 -6.40 -6.04 -15.50
C THR A 457 -5.14 -6.86 -15.77
N THR A 458 -4.40 -7.21 -14.73
CA THR A 458 -3.21 -8.06 -14.88
C THR A 458 -3.56 -9.47 -15.35
N THR A 459 -4.69 -10.01 -14.89
CA THR A 459 -5.20 -11.31 -15.38
C THR A 459 -5.48 -11.27 -16.88
N LEU A 460 -6.02 -10.16 -17.41
CA LEU A 460 -6.18 -9.96 -18.84
C LEU A 460 -4.83 -10.00 -19.57
N TYR A 461 -3.79 -9.33 -19.05
CA TYR A 461 -2.45 -9.36 -19.64
C TYR A 461 -1.88 -10.79 -19.68
N LEU A 462 -2.03 -11.54 -18.58
CA LEU A 462 -1.59 -12.93 -18.49
C LEU A 462 -2.33 -13.84 -19.49
N LEU A 463 -3.64 -13.64 -19.69
CA LEU A 463 -4.41 -14.34 -20.72
C LEU A 463 -3.92 -14.00 -22.13
N THR A 464 -3.63 -12.73 -22.40
CA THR A 464 -3.10 -12.31 -23.70
C THR A 464 -1.72 -12.90 -23.97
N ILE A 465 -0.82 -12.90 -22.98
CA ILE A 465 0.47 -13.59 -23.05
C ILE A 465 0.27 -15.09 -23.29
N LEU A 466 -0.62 -15.74 -22.54
CA LEU A 466 -0.92 -17.16 -22.67
C LEU A 466 -1.36 -17.51 -24.10
N THR A 467 -2.22 -16.70 -24.72
CA THR A 467 -2.72 -16.96 -26.08
C THR A 467 -1.61 -16.97 -27.13
N LYS A 468 -0.50 -16.26 -26.92
CA LYS A 468 0.68 -16.28 -27.80
C LYS A 468 1.47 -17.58 -27.70
N LEU A 469 1.32 -18.32 -26.60
CA LEU A 469 2.01 -19.58 -26.33
C LEU A 469 1.15 -20.81 -26.63
N LEU A 470 -0.15 -20.66 -26.89
CA LEU A 470 -1.09 -21.78 -27.07
C LEU A 470 -0.68 -22.78 -28.17
N ASN A 471 -0.01 -22.30 -29.22
CA ASN A 471 0.45 -23.14 -30.32
C ASN A 471 1.55 -24.13 -29.91
N LYS A 472 2.21 -23.90 -28.76
CA LYS A 472 3.27 -24.75 -28.22
C LYS A 472 2.76 -25.74 -27.15
N CYS A 473 1.45 -25.79 -26.88
CA CYS A 473 0.86 -26.60 -25.81
C CYS A 473 0.57 -28.04 -26.23
N SER A 474 0.71 -28.96 -25.27
CA SER A 474 0.04 -30.26 -25.32
C SER A 474 -1.48 -30.11 -25.17
N GLU A 475 -2.25 -31.11 -25.62
CA GLU A 475 -3.71 -31.12 -25.47
C GLU A 475 -4.15 -31.15 -23.99
N GLN A 476 -3.35 -31.76 -23.12
CA GLN A 476 -3.60 -31.78 -21.69
C GLN A 476 -3.47 -30.39 -21.07
N GLU A 477 -2.44 -29.62 -21.46
CA GLU A 477 -2.27 -28.23 -21.01
C GLU A 477 -3.41 -27.35 -21.52
N LYS A 478 -3.82 -27.49 -22.79
CA LYS A 478 -4.97 -26.75 -23.34
C LYS A 478 -6.25 -27.03 -22.56
N PHE A 479 -6.51 -28.29 -22.23
CA PHE A 479 -7.67 -28.65 -21.41
C PHE A 479 -7.62 -27.99 -20.02
N SER A 480 -6.45 -28.01 -19.36
CA SER A 480 -6.27 -27.35 -18.06
C SER A 480 -6.48 -25.84 -18.14
N ILE A 481 -5.93 -25.20 -19.18
CA ILE A 481 -6.11 -23.77 -19.46
C ILE A 481 -7.60 -23.46 -19.63
N ASN A 482 -8.31 -24.18 -20.48
CA ASN A 482 -9.73 -23.93 -20.72
C ASN A 482 -10.57 -24.07 -19.44
N LYS A 483 -10.25 -25.05 -18.59
CA LYS A 483 -10.90 -25.21 -17.28
C LYS A 483 -10.65 -24.02 -16.35
N MET A 484 -9.42 -23.51 -16.32
CA MET A 484 -9.06 -22.32 -15.53
C MET A 484 -9.79 -21.08 -16.01
N VAL A 485 -9.78 -20.82 -17.33
CA VAL A 485 -10.46 -19.66 -17.92
C VAL A 485 -11.97 -19.77 -17.74
N PHE A 486 -12.55 -20.97 -17.83
CA PHE A 486 -13.95 -21.19 -17.50
C PHE A 486 -14.25 -20.82 -16.04
N THR A 487 -13.42 -21.28 -15.11
CA THR A 487 -13.57 -20.95 -13.68
C THR A 487 -13.48 -19.44 -13.44
N LEU A 488 -12.54 -18.77 -14.11
CA LEU A 488 -12.39 -17.31 -14.08
C LEU A 488 -13.66 -16.60 -14.56
N ASN A 489 -14.22 -17.02 -15.70
CA ASN A 489 -15.46 -16.44 -16.24
C ASN A 489 -16.65 -16.62 -15.29
N GLN A 490 -16.74 -17.76 -14.60
CA GLN A 490 -17.79 -18.01 -13.59
C GLN A 490 -17.66 -17.12 -12.34
N LEU A 491 -16.52 -16.46 -12.12
CA LEU A 491 -16.41 -15.45 -11.07
C LEU A 491 -17.22 -14.19 -11.38
N GLN A 492 -17.64 -13.94 -12.63
CA GLN A 492 -18.48 -12.81 -13.02
C GLN A 492 -18.00 -11.47 -12.43
N LEU A 493 -16.69 -11.23 -12.48
CA LEU A 493 -16.07 -10.01 -11.99
C LEU A 493 -16.02 -8.95 -13.09
N ALA A 494 -16.15 -7.69 -12.68
CA ALA A 494 -16.11 -6.52 -13.53
C ALA A 494 -15.36 -5.38 -12.83
N LEU A 495 -14.87 -4.42 -13.61
CA LEU A 495 -14.37 -3.15 -13.10
C LEU A 495 -15.51 -2.30 -12.50
N ARG A 496 -15.18 -1.16 -11.87
CA ARG A 496 -16.17 -0.23 -11.31
C ARG A 496 -17.18 0.28 -12.33
N ASP A 497 -16.77 0.42 -13.59
CA ASP A 497 -17.62 0.83 -14.69
C ASP A 497 -18.40 -0.33 -15.32
N GLY A 498 -18.36 -1.53 -14.73
CA GLY A 498 -19.07 -2.71 -15.22
C GLY A 498 -18.38 -3.47 -16.35
N GLN A 499 -17.22 -3.03 -16.83
CA GLN A 499 -16.48 -3.75 -17.88
C GLN A 499 -15.95 -5.10 -17.38
N THR A 500 -16.33 -6.19 -18.07
CA THR A 500 -15.79 -7.54 -17.83
C THR A 500 -14.48 -7.77 -18.59
N LEU A 501 -13.78 -8.87 -18.33
CA LEU A 501 -12.59 -9.27 -19.13
C LEU A 501 -12.86 -9.31 -20.63
N LEU A 502 -14.08 -9.71 -21.05
CA LEU A 502 -14.44 -9.74 -22.47
C LEU A 502 -14.64 -8.34 -23.04
N HIS A 503 -15.20 -7.40 -22.28
CA HIS A 503 -15.24 -5.98 -22.67
C HIS A 503 -13.83 -5.46 -22.91
N LEU A 504 -12.94 -5.65 -21.93
CA LEU A 504 -11.56 -5.17 -21.99
C LEU A 504 -10.76 -5.82 -23.14
N ALA A 505 -10.95 -7.12 -23.39
CA ALA A 505 -10.31 -7.81 -24.51
C ALA A 505 -10.75 -7.28 -25.88
N CYS A 506 -12.00 -6.78 -25.98
CA CYS A 506 -12.60 -6.22 -27.18
C CYS A 506 -12.44 -4.69 -27.28
N ASN A 507 -12.02 -4.01 -26.22
CA ASN A 507 -11.94 -2.56 -26.18
C ASN A 507 -10.56 -2.06 -26.71
N PRO A 508 -10.51 -1.27 -27.79
CA PRO A 508 -9.26 -0.67 -28.28
C PRO A 508 -8.59 0.34 -27.35
N GLU A 509 -9.36 0.87 -26.41
CA GLU A 509 -8.93 1.88 -25.44
C GLU A 509 -8.54 1.25 -24.10
N THR A 510 -8.59 -0.09 -23.97
CA THR A 510 -8.11 -0.79 -22.77
C THR A 510 -6.69 -0.34 -22.46
N PRO A 511 -6.44 0.27 -21.30
CA PRO A 511 -5.12 0.74 -20.93
C PRO A 511 -4.18 -0.45 -20.75
N VAL A 512 -2.97 -0.29 -21.28
CA VAL A 512 -1.91 -1.28 -21.15
C VAL A 512 -0.74 -0.64 -20.42
N ASP A 513 -0.29 -1.32 -19.37
CA ASP A 513 0.92 -0.94 -18.66
C ASP A 513 2.13 -0.84 -19.61
N ASP A 514 3.10 0.00 -19.25
CA ASP A 514 4.34 0.15 -20.02
C ASP A 514 5.29 -1.05 -19.79
N PHE A 515 6.59 -0.88 -20.07
CA PHE A 515 7.63 -1.90 -19.78
C PHE A 515 7.42 -3.20 -20.57
N HIS A 516 7.37 -3.07 -21.91
CA HIS A 516 7.14 -4.16 -22.87
C HIS A 516 5.76 -4.84 -22.79
N THR A 517 4.96 -4.60 -21.76
CA THR A 517 3.57 -5.08 -21.72
C THR A 517 2.78 -4.52 -22.90
N ASN A 518 2.96 -3.25 -23.26
CA ASN A 518 2.36 -2.61 -24.44
C ASN A 518 2.87 -3.14 -25.80
N ASP A 519 4.08 -3.69 -25.87
CA ASP A 519 4.62 -4.33 -27.07
C ASP A 519 3.92 -5.67 -27.35
N ILE A 520 3.54 -6.38 -26.28
CA ILE A 520 3.00 -7.73 -26.32
C ILE A 520 1.46 -7.74 -26.22
N CYS A 521 0.89 -7.09 -25.22
CA CYS A 521 -0.54 -6.99 -24.99
C CYS A 521 -1.12 -5.82 -25.78
N LYS A 522 -1.85 -6.12 -26.85
CA LYS A 522 -2.54 -5.12 -27.69
C LYS A 522 -4.02 -5.45 -27.75
N PHE A 523 -4.85 -4.45 -27.51
CA PHE A 523 -6.30 -4.56 -27.57
C PHE A 523 -6.86 -3.71 -28.73
N PRO A 524 -7.91 -4.18 -29.42
CA PRO A 524 -8.63 -5.43 -29.18
C PRO A 524 -7.80 -6.67 -29.54
N CYS A 525 -8.03 -7.81 -28.86
CA CYS A 525 -7.24 -9.02 -29.03
C CYS A 525 -8.10 -10.24 -29.40
N ALA A 526 -8.14 -10.60 -30.69
CA ALA A 526 -9.00 -11.67 -31.20
C ALA A 526 -8.79 -13.02 -30.51
N ASN A 527 -7.54 -13.43 -30.27
CA ASN A 527 -7.25 -14.71 -29.63
C ASN A 527 -7.69 -14.74 -28.16
N THR A 528 -7.52 -13.62 -27.44
CA THR A 528 -7.96 -13.51 -26.04
C THR A 528 -9.48 -13.52 -25.96
N SER A 529 -10.16 -12.71 -26.79
CA SER A 529 -11.63 -12.70 -26.85
C SER A 529 -12.19 -14.07 -27.21
N LYS A 530 -11.61 -14.75 -28.20
CA LYS A 530 -12.02 -16.11 -28.59
C LYS A 530 -11.85 -17.11 -27.45
N LEU A 531 -10.72 -17.09 -26.75
CA LEU A 531 -10.48 -17.98 -25.61
C LEU A 531 -11.51 -17.75 -24.50
N LEU A 532 -11.79 -16.49 -24.16
CA LEU A 532 -12.80 -16.11 -23.16
C LEU A 532 -14.19 -16.62 -23.55
N ILE A 533 -14.62 -16.38 -24.80
CA ILE A 533 -15.92 -16.82 -25.33
C ILE A 533 -16.04 -18.34 -25.30
N GLN A 534 -15.03 -19.06 -25.82
CA GLN A 534 -15.01 -20.52 -25.82
C GLN A 534 -15.06 -21.12 -24.41
N CYS A 535 -14.56 -20.39 -23.43
CA CYS A 535 -14.61 -20.76 -22.02
C CYS A 535 -15.81 -20.15 -21.27
N GLY A 536 -16.88 -19.77 -21.97
CA GLY A 536 -18.15 -19.39 -21.35
C GLY A 536 -18.21 -17.98 -20.78
N ALA A 537 -17.45 -17.03 -21.33
CA ALA A 537 -17.67 -15.61 -21.06
C ALA A 537 -19.06 -15.17 -21.57
N ASP A 538 -19.76 -14.36 -20.78
CA ASP A 538 -21.05 -13.81 -21.18
C ASP A 538 -20.86 -12.73 -22.26
N VAL A 539 -21.26 -13.06 -23.48
CA VAL A 539 -21.16 -12.18 -24.66
C VAL A 539 -22.17 -11.04 -24.65
N ASN A 540 -23.16 -11.10 -23.75
CA ASN A 540 -24.22 -10.11 -23.59
C ASN A 540 -24.13 -9.37 -22.24
N ALA A 541 -23.06 -9.57 -21.47
CA ALA A 541 -22.80 -8.79 -20.27
C ALA A 541 -22.81 -7.30 -20.62
N MET A 542 -23.34 -6.47 -19.71
CA MET A 542 -23.49 -5.03 -19.90
C MET A 542 -22.62 -4.26 -18.91
N ASP A 543 -21.85 -3.29 -19.40
CA ASP A 543 -21.18 -2.31 -18.55
C ASP A 543 -22.18 -1.31 -17.93
N ALA A 544 -21.69 -0.33 -17.16
CA ALA A 544 -22.52 0.68 -16.50
C ALA A 544 -23.28 1.59 -17.49
N GLU A 545 -22.78 1.75 -18.72
CA GLU A 545 -23.44 2.45 -19.81
C GLU A 545 -24.33 1.53 -20.66
N ARG A 546 -24.49 0.27 -20.24
CA ARG A 546 -25.21 -0.78 -20.95
C ARG A 546 -24.62 -1.17 -22.31
N ASN A 547 -23.35 -0.87 -22.55
CA ASN A 547 -22.65 -1.39 -23.71
C ASN A 547 -22.37 -2.88 -23.47
N THR A 548 -22.62 -3.71 -24.48
CA THR A 548 -22.14 -5.10 -24.52
C THR A 548 -20.75 -5.15 -25.15
N PRO A 549 -19.99 -6.27 -25.07
CA PRO A 549 -18.74 -6.41 -25.80
C PRO A 549 -18.88 -6.14 -27.31
N LEU A 550 -20.06 -6.41 -27.88
CA LEU A 550 -20.37 -6.09 -29.28
C LEU A 550 -20.51 -4.59 -29.52
N HIS A 551 -21.12 -3.82 -28.60
CA HIS A 551 -21.15 -2.35 -28.68
C HIS A 551 -19.74 -1.75 -28.58
N VAL A 552 -18.89 -2.33 -27.73
CA VAL A 552 -17.52 -1.84 -27.50
C VAL A 552 -16.65 -2.03 -28.75
N ILE A 553 -16.67 -3.21 -29.37
CA ILE A 553 -15.77 -3.51 -30.51
C ILE A 553 -16.15 -2.73 -31.77
N VAL A 554 -17.43 -2.45 -32.02
CA VAL A 554 -17.89 -1.73 -33.22
C VAL A 554 -17.65 -0.22 -33.15
N ASN A 555 -17.37 0.32 -31.96
CA ASN A 555 -17.01 1.73 -31.77
C ASN A 555 -15.53 2.03 -32.09
N TYR A 556 -14.86 1.15 -32.85
CA TYR A 556 -13.44 1.28 -33.18
C TYR A 556 -13.19 2.36 -34.25
N HIS A 557 -12.56 3.46 -33.87
CA HIS A 557 -12.34 4.63 -34.76
C HIS A 557 -11.01 4.65 -35.53
N LYS A 558 -10.05 3.73 -35.26
CA LYS A 558 -8.75 3.78 -35.94
C LYS A 558 -8.86 3.23 -37.39
N PRO A 559 -8.05 3.74 -38.35
CA PRO A 559 -8.11 3.32 -39.75
C PRO A 559 -7.98 1.79 -39.92
N LEU A 560 -8.62 1.25 -40.95
CA LEU A 560 -8.85 -0.17 -41.33
C LEU A 560 -7.63 -1.13 -41.38
N SER A 561 -6.46 -0.78 -40.84
CA SER A 561 -5.26 -1.61 -40.90
C SER A 561 -5.40 -2.96 -40.17
N ASP A 562 -6.35 -3.10 -39.25
CA ASP A 562 -6.61 -4.36 -38.53
C ASP A 562 -8.07 -4.86 -38.65
N PHE A 563 -8.62 -4.77 -39.87
CA PHE A 563 -9.96 -5.30 -40.19
C PHE A 563 -10.11 -6.79 -39.83
N LYS A 564 -9.02 -7.58 -39.92
CA LYS A 564 -9.06 -9.01 -39.61
C LYS A 564 -9.33 -9.28 -38.15
N THR A 565 -8.69 -8.55 -37.23
CA THR A 565 -8.96 -8.68 -35.79
C THR A 565 -10.39 -8.27 -35.48
N LEU A 566 -10.85 -7.14 -36.00
CA LEU A 566 -12.22 -6.65 -35.81
C LEU A 566 -13.26 -7.67 -36.27
N HIS A 567 -13.15 -8.11 -37.54
CA HIS A 567 -14.05 -9.09 -38.13
C HIS A 567 -14.02 -10.41 -37.35
N SER A 568 -12.84 -10.89 -36.95
CA SER A 568 -12.72 -12.12 -36.18
C SER A 568 -13.45 -12.04 -34.83
N ILE A 569 -13.37 -10.90 -34.14
CA ILE A 569 -14.03 -10.71 -32.83
C ILE A 569 -15.54 -10.61 -33.00
N ILE A 570 -16.01 -9.78 -33.94
CA ILE A 570 -17.44 -9.60 -34.22
C ILE A 570 -18.07 -10.94 -34.58
N THR A 571 -17.47 -11.69 -35.51
CA THR A 571 -17.95 -13.02 -35.90
C THR A 571 -18.00 -13.97 -34.70
N CYS A 572 -16.95 -14.03 -33.87
CA CYS A 572 -16.95 -14.87 -32.67
C CYS A 572 -18.07 -14.49 -31.68
N LEU A 573 -18.32 -13.19 -31.48
CA LEU A 573 -19.38 -12.72 -30.61
C LEU A 573 -20.76 -13.10 -31.15
N THR A 574 -21.03 -12.85 -32.44
CA THR A 574 -22.32 -13.16 -33.07
C THR A 574 -22.58 -14.67 -33.12
N GLU A 575 -21.57 -15.49 -33.44
CA GLU A 575 -21.70 -16.95 -33.46
C GLU A 575 -21.94 -17.52 -32.06
N ALA A 576 -21.43 -16.84 -31.03
CA ALA A 576 -21.66 -17.19 -29.62
C ALA A 576 -22.97 -16.63 -29.06
N GLY A 577 -23.81 -15.97 -29.89
CA GLY A 577 -25.14 -15.49 -29.49
C GLY A 577 -25.17 -14.06 -28.92
N ALA A 578 -24.22 -13.20 -29.29
CA ALA A 578 -24.32 -11.77 -28.97
C ALA A 578 -25.53 -11.12 -29.67
N HIS A 579 -26.35 -10.41 -28.90
CA HIS A 579 -27.52 -9.71 -29.41
C HIS A 579 -27.13 -8.47 -30.22
N THR A 580 -27.56 -8.41 -31.47
CA THR A 580 -27.36 -7.26 -32.36
C THR A 580 -28.45 -6.17 -32.20
N ASP A 581 -29.48 -6.46 -31.41
CA ASP A 581 -30.66 -5.62 -31.17
C ASP A 581 -30.74 -5.08 -29.73
N CYS A 582 -29.80 -5.45 -28.87
CA CYS A 582 -29.65 -4.83 -27.55
C CYS A 582 -29.28 -3.35 -27.70
N VAL A 583 -29.81 -2.50 -26.82
CA VAL A 583 -29.52 -1.07 -26.82
C VAL A 583 -28.73 -0.65 -25.58
N ASN A 584 -27.76 0.24 -25.77
CA ASN A 584 -27.02 0.89 -24.69
C ASN A 584 -27.88 1.95 -23.97
N SER A 585 -27.28 2.67 -23.01
CA SER A 585 -27.93 3.75 -22.26
C SER A 585 -28.36 4.95 -23.13
N ARG A 586 -27.78 5.11 -24.32
CA ARG A 586 -28.17 6.13 -25.32
C ARG A 586 -29.29 5.65 -26.25
N GLY A 587 -29.72 4.39 -26.13
CA GLY A 587 -30.75 3.80 -27.00
C GLY A 587 -30.21 3.32 -28.35
N GLU A 588 -28.89 3.25 -28.51
CA GLU A 588 -28.23 2.83 -29.75
C GLU A 588 -28.00 1.31 -29.73
N THR A 589 -28.28 0.63 -30.84
CA THR A 589 -27.82 -0.76 -31.05
C THR A 589 -26.31 -0.80 -31.34
N PRO A 590 -25.66 -1.98 -31.36
CA PRO A 590 -24.27 -2.07 -31.84
C PRO A 590 -24.11 -1.53 -33.26
N LEU A 591 -25.11 -1.73 -34.13
CA LEU A 591 -25.06 -1.21 -35.50
C LEU A 591 -25.13 0.33 -35.52
N ASP A 592 -26.00 0.92 -34.71
CA ASP A 592 -26.12 2.38 -34.59
C ASP A 592 -24.87 3.00 -33.97
N SER A 593 -24.22 2.28 -33.06
CA SER A 593 -22.96 2.67 -32.40
C SER A 593 -21.73 2.45 -33.28
N SER A 594 -21.89 1.92 -34.50
CA SER A 594 -20.77 1.60 -35.39
C SER A 594 -20.07 2.85 -35.89
N ALA A 595 -18.78 2.97 -35.55
CA ALA A 595 -17.91 4.05 -35.99
C ALA A 595 -17.68 4.09 -37.51
N THR A 596 -17.89 2.95 -38.20
CA THR A 596 -17.55 2.76 -39.61
C THR A 596 -18.76 2.65 -40.54
N GLY A 597 -19.98 2.88 -40.01
CA GLY A 597 -21.23 2.65 -40.73
C GLY A 597 -21.72 1.19 -40.65
N PRO A 598 -22.88 0.88 -41.27
CA PRO A 598 -23.51 -0.43 -41.21
C PRO A 598 -22.79 -1.54 -41.99
#